data_AF-A0A5Q4GS89-F1
#
_entry.id   AF-A0A5Q4GS89-F1
#
_cell.length_a   1.000
_cell.length_b   1.000
_cell.length_c   1.000
_cell.angle_alpha   90.00
_cell.angle_beta   90.00
_cell.angle_gamma   90.00
#
_symmetry.space_group_name_H-M   'P 1'
#
loop_
_entity.id
_entity.type
_entity.pdbx_description
1 polymer ?
#
loop_
_entity_poly.entity_id
_entity_poly.type
_entity_poly.pdbx_seq_one_letter_code
_entity_poly.pdbx_strand_id
1 'polypeptide(L)' 'SLFHGYEKPLYGTLAAIEIGLDAIRQQCPLFDGWVARLESLTNATDGGEHHSSSKWGQK' A
#
# COMPACT_ATOMS: atom_id res chain seq x y z
N SER A 1 5.48 -21.40 -11.47
CA SER A 1 5.69 -20.19 -12.30
C SER A 1 4.41 -19.96 -13.07
N LEU A 2 3.86 -18.73 -13.08
CA LEU A 2 2.59 -18.40 -13.75
C LEU A 2 2.68 -18.59 -15.27
N PHE A 3 3.75 -18.10 -15.89
CA PHE A 3 4.14 -18.38 -17.28
C PHE A 3 5.58 -17.87 -17.53
N HIS A 4 6.16 -18.23 -18.69
CA HIS A 4 7.51 -17.80 -19.06
C HIS A 4 7.51 -16.30 -19.40
N GLY A 5 8.33 -15.52 -18.69
CA GLY A 5 8.34 -14.05 -18.81
C GLY A 5 7.39 -13.32 -17.87
N TYR A 6 6.80 -14.00 -16.87
CA TYR A 6 6.06 -13.30 -15.81
C TYR A 6 7.01 -12.50 -14.92
N GLU A 7 6.86 -11.18 -14.96
CA GLU A 7 7.54 -10.24 -14.09
C GLU A 7 6.57 -9.66 -13.05
N LYS A 8 6.70 -10.12 -11.80
CA LYS A 8 5.83 -9.69 -10.69
C LYS A 8 5.66 -8.15 -10.58
N PRO A 9 6.71 -7.32 -10.74
CA PRO A 9 6.55 -5.87 -10.68
C PRO A 9 5.69 -5.31 -11.81
N LEU A 10 5.79 -5.87 -13.03
CA LEU A 10 5.04 -5.38 -14.18
C LEU A 10 3.59 -5.87 -14.16
N TYR A 11 3.41 -7.19 -14.18
CA TYR A 11 2.08 -7.78 -14.32
C TYR A 11 1.23 -7.59 -13.07
N GLY A 12 1.84 -7.57 -11.87
CA GLY A 12 1.11 -7.26 -10.64
C GLY A 12 0.58 -5.82 -10.63
N THR A 13 1.38 -4.87 -11.14
CA THR A 13 0.99 -3.46 -11.23
C THR A 13 -0.11 -3.26 -12.27
N LEU A 14 0.03 -3.87 -13.46
CA LEU A 14 -1.00 -3.80 -14.51
C LEU A 14 -2.34 -4.33 -14.01
N ALA A 15 -2.34 -5.48 -13.33
CA ALA A 15 -3.55 -6.04 -12.75
C ALA A 15 -4.16 -5.11 -11.68
N ALA A 16 -3.35 -4.49 -10.81
CA ALA A 16 -3.85 -3.56 -9.80
C ALA A 16 -4.47 -2.30 -10.43
N ILE A 17 -3.87 -1.77 -11.51
CA ILE A 17 -4.41 -0.63 -12.27
C ILE A 17 -5.76 -0.99 -12.91
N GLU A 18 -5.86 -2.18 -13.51
CA GLU A 18 -7.07 -2.63 -14.20
C GLU A 18 -8.22 -2.95 -13.23
N ILE A 19 -7.94 -3.62 -12.11
CA ILE A 19 -8.95 -3.94 -11.08
C ILE A 19 -9.42 -2.66 -10.37
N GLY A 20 -8.51 -1.73 -10.11
CA GLY A 20 -8.79 -0.49 -9.39
C GLY A 20 -8.74 -0.64 -7.87
N LEU A 21 -8.31 0.43 -7.19
CA LEU A 21 -8.07 0.42 -5.75
C LEU A 21 -9.35 0.14 -4.94
N ASP A 22 -10.48 0.72 -5.32
CA ASP A 22 -11.75 0.57 -4.59
C ASP A 22 -12.23 -0.88 -4.58
N ALA A 23 -12.15 -1.56 -5.73
CA ALA A 23 -12.50 -2.97 -5.84
C ALA A 23 -11.55 -3.86 -5.00
N ILE A 24 -10.25 -3.56 -5.01
CA ILE A 24 -9.27 -4.28 -4.18
C ILE A 24 -9.58 -4.09 -2.69
N ARG A 25 -9.91 -2.87 -2.24
CA ARG A 25 -10.29 -2.57 -0.85
C ARG A 25 -11.54 -3.35 -0.43
N GLN A 26 -12.57 -3.37 -1.28
CA GLN A 26 -13.81 -4.09 -0.99
C GLN A 26 -13.61 -5.61 -0.84
N GLN A 27 -12.75 -6.21 -1.68
CA GLN A 27 -12.55 -7.66 -1.69
C GLN A 27 -11.49 -8.15 -0.71
N CYS A 28 -10.60 -7.25 -0.26
CA CYS A 28 -9.48 -7.60 0.62
C CYS A 28 -9.54 -6.76 1.92
N PRO A 29 -10.31 -7.19 2.94
CA PRO A 29 -10.48 -6.41 4.17
C PRO A 29 -9.19 -6.10 4.93
N LEU A 30 -8.20 -7.03 4.89
CA LEU A 30 -6.90 -6.80 5.51
C LEU A 30 -6.09 -5.72 4.76
N PHE A 31 -6.21 -5.68 3.43
CA PHE A 31 -5.56 -4.66 2.61
C PHE A 31 -6.20 -3.30 2.86
N ASP A 32 -7.54 -3.23 2.87
CA ASP A 32 -8.27 -2.01 3.21
C ASP A 32 -7.88 -1.47 4.59
N GLY A 33 -7.85 -2.33 5.62
CA GLY A 33 -7.44 -1.91 6.97
C GLY A 33 -5.99 -1.41 7.03
N TRP A 34 -5.09 -1.98 6.23
CA TRP A 34 -3.71 -1.48 6.10
C TRP A 34 -3.66 -0.11 5.40
N VAL A 35 -4.39 0.08 4.30
CA VAL A 35 -4.49 1.37 3.60
C VAL A 35 -5.09 2.44 4.51
N ALA A 36 -6.19 2.15 5.20
CA ALA A 36 -6.84 3.08 6.13
C ALA A 36 -5.90 3.52 7.26
N ARG A 37 -5.05 2.62 7.77
CA ARG A 37 -4.01 2.99 8.74
C ARG A 37 -3.02 3.98 8.13
N LEU A 38 -2.56 3.75 6.90
CA LEU A 38 -1.63 4.68 6.23
C LEU A 38 -2.27 6.05 5.99
N GLU A 39 -3.52 6.09 5.52
CA GLU A 39 -4.29 7.33 5.31
C GLU A 39 -4.43 8.12 6.63
N SER A 40 -4.62 7.43 7.76
CA SER A 40 -4.69 8.06 9.08
C SER A 40 -3.38 8.71 9.53
N LEU A 41 -2.22 8.24 9.05
CA LEU A 41 -0.92 8.84 9.36
C LEU A 41 -0.77 10.20 8.68
N THR A 42 -1.26 10.33 7.44
CA THR A 42 -1.22 11.59 6.70
C THR A 42 -2.16 12.62 7.31
N ASN A 43 -3.37 12.21 7.73
CA ASN A 43 -4.33 13.12 8.36
C ASN A 43 -3.87 13.63 9.74
N ALA A 44 -2.88 12.99 10.36
CA ALA A 44 -2.24 13.47 11.59
C ALA A 44 -1.19 14.57 11.32
N THR A 45 -0.76 14.78 10.07
CA THR A 45 0.30 15.74 9.73
C THR A 45 -0.19 17.16 9.44
N ASP A 46 -1.50 17.40 9.38
CA ASP A 46 -2.08 18.74 9.18
C ASP A 46 -2.27 19.53 10.50
N GLY A 47 -1.88 18.96 11.65
CA GLY A 47 -2.00 19.61 12.95
C GLY A 47 -0.84 19.31 13.90
N GLY A 48 0.26 20.06 13.76
CA GLY A 48 1.30 20.17 14.80
C GLY A 48 2.36 19.08 14.78
N GLU A 49 3.59 19.49 14.54
CA GLU A 49 4.81 18.68 14.64
C GLU A 49 4.88 17.91 15.97
N HIS A 50 5.36 16.66 15.93
CA HIS A 50 6.52 16.27 16.74
C HIS A 50 7.12 14.95 16.21
N HIS A 51 8.43 15.00 15.96
CA HIS A 51 9.32 13.93 15.53
C HIS A 51 9.03 12.54 16.14
N SER A 52 9.02 11.51 15.30
CA SER A 52 9.69 10.25 15.64
C SER A 52 10.36 9.68 14.40
N SER A 53 11.63 10.06 14.24
CA SER A 53 12.59 9.40 13.36
C SER A 53 12.71 7.93 13.80
N SER A 54 11.80 7.11 13.27
CA SER A 54 11.84 5.67 13.45
C SER A 54 12.83 5.14 12.43
N LYS A 55 14.03 4.85 12.91
CA LYS A 55 15.14 4.28 12.16
C LYS A 55 14.77 2.92 11.56
N TRP A 56 14.12 2.91 10.39
CA TRP A 56 13.96 1.71 9.57
C TRP A 56 15.15 1.60 8.62
N GLY A 57 16.09 0.71 8.94
CA GLY A 57 17.29 0.50 8.11
C GLY A 57 18.58 0.20 8.86
N GLN A 58 18.55 -0.20 10.14
CA GLN A 58 19.70 -0.81 10.79
C GLN A 58 19.53 -2.32 10.86
N LYS A 59 19.96 -3.00 9.80
CA LYS A 59 20.51 -4.35 9.80
C LYS A 59 21.30 -4.54 8.52
#